data_AF-A0A8R7P945-F1
#
_entry.id   AF-A0A8R7P945-F1
#
_cell.length_a   1.000
_cell.length_b   1.000
_cell.length_c   1.000
_cell.angle_alpha   90.00
_cell.angle_beta   90.00
_cell.angle_gamma   90.00
#
_symmetry.space_group_name_H-M   'P 1'
#
loop_
_entity.id
_entity.type
_entity.pdbx_description
1 polymer ?
#
loop_
_entity_poly.entity_id
_entity_poly.type
_entity_poly.pdbx_seq_one_letter_code
_entity_poly.pdbx_strand_id
1 'polypeptide(L)'
;MKMMKFCYDKLPEMDKSCLLYLSIFAPNSNIRRASLVRRWVAEGHVTQGDGREALDRAEICFEDLVAHGFVDITRTGNLGNVISCKVQNIVYDFITKAVKDENFGDAGLPAKLASHISISSDIQWNQVSNKQKQ
;
A
#
# COMPACT_ATOMS: atom_id res chain seq x y z
N MET A 1 11.24 -12.91 -3.51
CA MET A 1 11.18 -12.11 -2.27
C MET A 1 12.48 -11.38 -1.91
N LYS A 2 13.69 -11.98 -2.01
CA LYS A 2 14.96 -11.29 -1.62
C LYS A 2 15.20 -9.94 -2.32
N MET A 3 14.92 -9.85 -3.63
CA MET A 3 15.05 -8.59 -4.38
C MET A 3 14.07 -7.52 -3.88
N MET A 4 12.80 -7.86 -3.65
CA MET A 4 11.80 -6.93 -3.11
C MET A 4 12.18 -6.43 -1.72
N LYS A 5 12.70 -7.31 -0.85
CA LYS A 5 13.22 -6.90 0.45
C LYS A 5 14.36 -5.89 0.30
N PHE A 6 15.32 -6.14 -0.60
CA PHE A 6 16.41 -5.20 -0.84
C PHE A 6 15.92 -3.83 -1.34
N CYS A 7 14.95 -3.79 -2.25
CA CYS A 7 14.34 -2.54 -2.69
C CYS A 7 13.60 -1.85 -1.53
N TYR A 8 12.84 -2.62 -0.75
CA TYR A 8 12.08 -2.14 0.41
C TYR A 8 12.99 -1.54 1.49
N ASP A 9 14.08 -2.21 1.84
CA ASP A 9 15.00 -1.77 2.88
C ASP A 9 15.68 -0.43 2.51
N LYS A 10 15.77 -0.11 1.20
CA LYS A 10 16.29 1.16 0.67
C LYS A 10 15.26 2.28 0.58
N LEU A 11 13.97 1.99 0.75
CA LEU A 11 12.95 3.03 0.73
C LEU A 11 13.08 3.92 1.98
N PRO A 12 12.80 5.23 1.86
CA PRO A 12 12.52 6.08 3.01
C PRO A 12 11.38 5.50 3.87
N GLU A 13 11.39 5.76 5.19
CA GLU A 13 10.39 5.23 6.12
C GLU A 13 8.95 5.61 5.75
N MET A 14 8.76 6.82 5.24
CA MET A 14 7.45 7.27 4.77
C MET A 14 6.98 6.46 3.55
N ASP A 15 7.87 6.14 2.63
CA ASP A 15 7.55 5.37 1.42
C ASP A 15 7.26 3.90 1.77
N LYS A 16 7.98 3.35 2.77
CA LYS A 16 7.63 2.06 3.39
C LYS A 16 6.22 2.10 3.97
N SER A 17 5.86 3.14 4.71
CA SER A 17 4.52 3.30 5.28
C SER A 17 3.43 3.37 4.19
N CYS A 18 3.63 4.17 3.13
CA CYS A 18 2.73 4.22 1.97
C CYS A 18 2.59 2.83 1.31
N LEU A 19 3.68 2.08 1.16
CA LEU A 19 3.70 0.76 0.54
C LEU A 19 2.95 -0.28 1.39
N LEU A 20 3.23 -0.34 2.69
CA LEU A 20 2.55 -1.27 3.61
C LEU A 20 1.04 -1.00 3.67
N TYR A 21 0.63 0.26 3.56
CA TYR A 21 -0.78 0.65 3.47
C TYR A 21 -1.53 -0.06 2.33
N LEU A 22 -0.85 -0.35 1.23
CA LEU A 22 -1.49 -0.96 0.06
C LEU A 22 -2.00 -2.39 0.33
N SER A 23 -1.58 -3.02 1.44
CA SER A 23 -2.07 -4.35 1.86
C SER A 23 -3.57 -4.40 2.15
N ILE A 24 -4.22 -3.25 2.34
CA ILE A 24 -5.68 -3.18 2.57
C ILE A 24 -6.49 -3.35 1.27
N PHE A 25 -5.88 -3.16 0.11
CA PHE A 25 -6.56 -3.28 -1.19
C PHE A 25 -6.44 -4.71 -1.70
N ALA A 26 -7.50 -5.22 -2.34
CA ALA A 26 -7.43 -6.54 -2.96
C ALA A 26 -6.31 -6.57 -4.02
N PRO A 27 -5.54 -7.67 -4.12
CA PRO A 27 -4.44 -7.76 -5.06
C PRO A 27 -4.96 -7.68 -6.51
N ASN A 28 -4.16 -7.07 -7.40
CA ASN A 28 -4.52 -6.75 -8.79
C ASN A 28 -5.79 -5.90 -8.99
N SER A 29 -6.42 -5.40 -7.91
CA SER A 29 -7.56 -4.50 -8.03
C SER A 29 -7.13 -3.12 -8.51
N ASN A 30 -8.00 -2.45 -9.27
CA ASN A 30 -7.77 -1.09 -9.72
C ASN A 30 -7.99 -0.10 -8.58
N ILE A 31 -6.93 0.64 -8.24
CA ILE A 31 -6.93 1.68 -7.21
C ILE A 31 -6.90 3.03 -7.92
N ARG A 32 -7.81 3.95 -7.57
CA ARG A 32 -7.78 5.32 -8.08
C ARG A 32 -6.64 6.09 -7.43
N ARG A 33 -5.69 6.58 -8.23
CA ARG A 33 -4.49 7.28 -7.75
C ARG A 33 -4.82 8.44 -6.81
N ALA A 34 -5.68 9.36 -7.27
CA ALA A 34 -6.07 10.53 -6.49
C ALA A 34 -6.79 10.19 -5.17
N SER A 35 -7.43 9.03 -5.09
CA SER A 35 -8.03 8.57 -3.83
C SER A 35 -6.98 7.99 -2.89
N LEU A 36 -6.02 7.24 -3.42
CA LEU A 36 -4.91 6.65 -2.65
C LEU A 36 -4.05 7.74 -1.97
N VAL A 37 -3.59 8.72 -2.75
CA VAL A 37 -2.76 9.84 -2.26
C VAL A 37 -3.47 10.60 -1.14
N ARG A 38 -4.76 10.92 -1.32
CA ARG A 38 -5.56 11.61 -0.28
C ARG A 38 -5.76 10.77 0.97
N ARG A 39 -5.91 9.44 0.85
CA ARG A 39 -6.02 8.53 2.01
C ARG A 39 -4.73 8.47 2.80
N TRP A 40 -3.56 8.44 2.14
CA TRP A 40 -2.29 8.48 2.85
C TRP A 40 -2.14 9.73 3.73
N VAL A 41 -2.53 10.91 3.22
CA VAL A 41 -2.51 12.15 4.01
C VAL A 41 -3.56 12.12 5.12
N ALA A 42 -4.82 11.80 4.79
CA ALA A 42 -5.93 11.82 5.75
C ALA A 42 -5.76 10.80 6.89
N GLU A 43 -5.09 9.69 6.62
CA GLU A 43 -4.87 8.62 7.59
C GLU A 43 -3.51 8.73 8.30
N GLY A 44 -2.66 9.70 7.92
CA GLY A 44 -1.40 10.02 8.60
C GLY A 44 -0.21 9.14 8.18
N HIS A 45 -0.27 8.50 7.01
CA HIS A 45 0.86 7.79 6.43
C HIS A 45 1.90 8.73 5.84
N VAL A 46 1.47 9.93 5.46
CA VAL A 46 2.32 11.04 5.05
C VAL A 46 1.99 12.23 5.94
N THR A 47 2.93 12.57 6.82
CA THR A 47 2.81 13.69 7.75
C THR A 47 4.00 14.62 7.55
N GLN A 48 3.87 15.58 6.65
CA GLN A 48 4.83 16.67 6.50
C GLN A 48 4.07 17.98 6.29
N GLY A 49 4.41 18.98 7.11
CA GLY A 49 3.98 20.34 6.84
C GLY A 49 2.48 20.59 6.93
N ASP A 50 2.02 21.57 6.15
CA ASP A 50 0.60 21.83 5.97
C ASP A 50 -0.08 20.80 5.04
N GLY A 51 -1.39 20.93 4.81
CA GLY A 51 -2.13 19.98 3.99
C GLY A 51 -1.69 19.91 2.52
N ARG A 52 -1.09 20.98 1.98
CA ARG A 52 -0.57 20.99 0.60
C ARG A 52 0.78 20.30 0.54
N GLU A 53 1.68 20.62 1.46
CA GLU A 53 2.99 19.98 1.56
C GLU A 53 2.86 18.46 1.77
N ALA A 54 1.90 18.04 2.60
CA ALA A 54 1.60 16.61 2.80
C ALA A 54 1.10 15.93 1.51
N LEU A 55 0.28 16.62 0.70
CA LEU A 55 -0.19 16.08 -0.58
C LEU A 55 0.95 15.98 -1.59
N ASP A 56 1.79 17.01 -1.72
CA ASP A 56 2.94 16.99 -2.62
C ASP A 56 3.91 15.87 -2.22
N ARG A 57 4.14 15.67 -0.92
CA ARG A 57 4.96 14.57 -0.42
C ARG A 57 4.32 13.20 -0.67
N ALA A 58 3.00 13.08 -0.60
CA ALA A 58 2.28 11.85 -0.91
C ALA A 58 2.27 11.53 -2.42
N GLU A 59 2.31 12.54 -3.29
CA GLU A 59 2.51 12.36 -4.73
C GLU A 59 3.91 11.82 -5.03
N ILE A 60 4.95 12.39 -4.42
CA ILE A 60 6.33 11.88 -4.54
C ILE A 60 6.39 10.42 -4.04
N CYS A 61 5.75 10.11 -2.92
CA CYS A 61 5.64 8.74 -2.41
C CYS A 61 5.06 7.79 -3.48
N PHE A 62 4.00 8.21 -4.18
CA PHE A 62 3.41 7.42 -5.24
C PHE A 62 4.39 7.18 -6.40
N GLU A 63 5.06 8.23 -6.85
CA GLU A 63 6.04 8.16 -7.94
C GLU A 63 7.21 7.25 -7.61
N ASP A 64 7.75 7.34 -6.38
CA ASP A 64 8.83 6.49 -5.90
C ASP A 64 8.40 5.01 -5.89
N LEU A 65 7.18 4.70 -5.44
CA LEU A 65 6.68 3.32 -5.47
C LEU A 65 6.49 2.77 -6.88
N VAL A 66 6.11 3.62 -7.85
CA VAL A 66 6.05 3.24 -9.26
C VAL A 66 7.46 3.02 -9.83
N ALA A 67 8.40 3.92 -9.54
CA ALA A 67 9.79 3.83 -10.03
C ALA A 67 10.51 2.58 -9.51
N HIS A 68 10.21 2.15 -8.29
CA HIS A 68 10.75 0.92 -7.70
C HIS A 68 9.98 -0.36 -8.12
N GLY A 69 8.92 -0.22 -8.93
CA GLY A 69 8.14 -1.35 -9.43
C GLY A 69 7.24 -2.02 -8.38
N PHE A 70 6.94 -1.34 -7.27
CA PHE A 70 5.98 -1.82 -6.28
C PHE A 70 4.53 -1.58 -6.70
N VAL A 71 4.30 -0.58 -7.56
CA VAL A 71 2.99 -0.18 -8.05
C VAL A 71 3.00 -0.12 -9.58
N ASP A 72 2.04 -0.78 -10.20
CA ASP A 72 1.83 -0.71 -11.66
C ASP A 72 0.82 0.37 -12.01
N ILE A 73 1.08 1.14 -13.06
CA ILE A 73 0.07 2.02 -13.66
C ILE A 73 -0.90 1.17 -14.50
N THR A 74 -2.21 1.35 -14.28
CA THR A 74 -3.25 0.63 -15.04
C THR A 74 -3.99 1.51 -16.02
N ARG A 75 -4.10 2.82 -15.74
CA ARG A 75 -4.71 3.77 -16.66
C ARG A 75 -4.05 5.13 -16.57
N THR A 76 -3.75 5.69 -17.72
CA THR A 76 -3.26 7.06 -17.89
C THR A 76 -4.32 7.89 -18.62
N GLY A 77 -4.45 9.16 -18.25
CA GLY A 77 -5.33 10.10 -18.91
C GLY A 77 -4.74 10.67 -20.20
N ASN A 78 -5.54 11.43 -20.93
CA ASN A 78 -5.14 12.04 -22.19
C ASN A 78 -3.99 13.04 -22.05
N LEU A 79 -3.77 13.57 -20.84
CA LEU A 79 -2.68 14.50 -20.52
C LEU A 79 -1.46 13.82 -19.91
N GLY A 80 -1.37 12.49 -19.96
CA GLY A 80 -0.24 11.72 -19.39
C GLY A 80 -0.33 11.53 -17.87
N ASN A 81 -1.33 12.08 -17.20
CA ASN A 81 -1.51 11.92 -15.76
C ASN A 81 -2.02 10.51 -15.42
N VAL A 82 -1.41 9.87 -14.42
CA VAL A 82 -1.86 8.56 -13.94
C VAL A 82 -3.23 8.69 -13.26
N ILE A 83 -4.20 7.88 -13.70
CA ILE A 83 -5.57 7.86 -13.17
C ILE A 83 -5.75 6.72 -12.18
N SER A 84 -5.23 5.54 -12.50
CA SER A 84 -5.33 4.36 -11.64
C SER A 84 -4.08 3.49 -11.71
N CYS A 85 -3.90 2.73 -10.64
CA CYS A 85 -2.80 1.80 -10.45
C CYS A 85 -3.30 0.48 -9.87
N LYS A 86 -2.39 -0.49 -9.73
CA LYS A 86 -2.63 -1.75 -9.01
C LYS A 86 -1.35 -2.20 -8.31
N VAL A 87 -1.51 -3.07 -7.33
CA VAL A 87 -0.42 -3.84 -6.74
C VAL A 87 -0.50 -5.26 -7.27
N GLN A 88 0.59 -5.75 -7.87
CA GLN A 88 0.66 -7.13 -8.34
C GLN A 88 0.62 -8.12 -7.18
N ASN A 89 0.10 -9.33 -7.41
CA ASN A 89 0.06 -10.42 -6.40
C ASN A 89 1.41 -10.60 -5.69
N ILE A 90 2.51 -10.61 -6.43
CA ILE A 90 3.85 -10.83 -5.87
C ILE A 90 4.28 -9.73 -4.87
N VAL A 91 3.89 -8.48 -5.12
CA VAL A 91 4.16 -7.36 -4.21
C VAL A 91 3.17 -7.40 -3.04
N TYR A 92 1.91 -7.73 -3.31
CA TYR A 92 0.88 -7.87 -2.29
C TYR A 92 1.24 -8.94 -1.25
N ASP A 93 1.71 -10.11 -1.71
CA ASP A 93 2.18 -11.19 -0.83
C ASP A 93 3.36 -10.73 0.02
N PHE A 94 4.28 -9.96 -0.58
CA PHE A 94 5.42 -9.38 0.12
C PHE A 94 4.99 -8.40 1.23
N ILE A 95 4.15 -7.40 0.92
CA ILE A 95 3.73 -6.40 1.90
C ILE A 95 2.83 -7.00 2.98
N THR A 96 1.96 -7.95 2.63
CA THR A 96 1.11 -8.65 3.60
C THR A 96 1.94 -9.47 4.58
N LYS A 97 3.03 -10.08 4.10
CA LYS A 97 4.00 -10.74 4.97
C LYS A 97 4.74 -9.74 5.85
N ALA A 98 5.21 -8.63 5.28
CA ALA A 98 5.94 -7.60 6.01
C ALA A 98 5.11 -6.99 7.15
N VAL A 99 3.80 -6.81 6.95
CA VAL A 99 2.89 -6.33 8.00
C VAL A 99 2.64 -7.38 9.10
N LYS A 100 2.67 -8.68 8.79
CA LYS A 100 2.40 -9.72 9.79
C LYS A 100 3.63 -10.12 10.62
N ASP A 101 4.82 -9.75 10.15
CA ASP A 101 6.07 -10.21 10.72
C ASP A 101 6.67 -9.11 11.61
N GLU A 102 6.56 -9.29 12.93
CA GLU A 102 7.17 -8.40 13.94
C GLU A 102 8.70 -8.32 13.79
N ASN A 103 9.31 -9.29 13.09
CA ASN A 103 10.76 -9.41 12.89
C ASN A 103 11.23 -8.80 11.55
N PHE A 104 10.35 -8.17 10.76
CA PHE A 104 10.69 -7.63 9.43
C PHE A 104 11.56 -6.35 9.48
N GLY A 105 11.90 -5.88 10.68
CA GLY A 105 12.56 -4.61 10.98
C GLY A 105 11.62 -3.70 11.77
N ASP A 106 12.16 -2.68 12.44
CA ASP A 106 11.50 -1.68 13.30
C ASP A 106 10.42 -0.81 12.59
N ALA A 107 9.73 -1.36 11.59
CA ALA A 107 8.52 -0.79 11.05
C ALA A 107 7.38 -1.07 12.04
N GLY A 108 7.39 -0.34 13.16
CA GLY A 108 6.24 -0.26 14.04
C GLY A 108 5.02 0.03 13.20
N LEU A 109 4.13 -0.96 13.08
CA LEU A 109 2.87 -0.79 12.38
C LEU A 109 2.14 0.38 12.99
N PRO A 110 1.76 1.41 12.21
CA PRO A 110 0.80 2.37 12.67
C PRO A 110 -0.40 1.57 13.20
N ALA A 111 -0.76 1.75 14.48
CA ALA A 111 -1.83 0.98 15.14
C ALA A 111 -3.15 0.97 14.34
N LYS A 112 -3.33 1.97 13.47
CA LYS A 112 -4.44 2.11 12.53
C LYS A 112 -4.46 1.05 11.42
N LEU A 113 -3.30 0.60 10.91
CA LEU A 113 -3.23 -0.51 9.95
C LEU A 113 -3.66 -1.85 10.57
N ALA A 114 -3.36 -2.09 11.85
CA ALA A 114 -3.80 -3.30 12.54
C ALA A 114 -5.34 -3.44 12.57
N SER A 115 -6.06 -2.32 12.72
CA SER A 115 -7.53 -2.31 12.65
C SER A 115 -8.10 -2.61 11.27
N HIS A 116 -7.49 -2.08 10.20
CA HIS A 116 -7.95 -2.34 8.82
C HIS A 116 -7.64 -3.76 8.36
N ILE A 117 -6.51 -4.32 8.78
CA ILE A 117 -6.11 -5.68 8.42
C ILE A 117 -6.98 -6.70 9.13
N SER A 118 -7.29 -6.50 10.41
CA SER A 118 -8.22 -7.37 11.16
C SER A 118 -9.54 -7.54 10.39
N ILE A 119 -10.13 -6.42 9.94
CA ILE A 119 -11.37 -6.43 9.14
C ILE A 119 -11.19 -7.21 7.83
N SER A 120 -10.09 -7.00 7.10
CA SER A 120 -9.84 -7.67 5.81
C SER A 120 -9.58 -9.17 5.97
N SER A 121 -8.83 -9.58 7.00
CA SER A 121 -8.60 -10.99 7.33
C SER A 121 -9.89 -11.67 7.79
N ASP A 122 -10.74 -11.00 8.56
CA ASP A 122 -12.02 -11.53 9.02
C ASP A 122 -12.99 -11.73 7.86
N ILE A 123 -13.00 -10.80 6.89
CA ILE A 123 -13.81 -10.94 5.67
C ILE A 123 -13.31 -12.11 4.81
N GLN A 124 -11.99 -12.28 4.64
CA GLN A 124 -11.42 -13.38 3.86
C GLN A 124 -11.67 -14.75 4.52
N TRP A 125 -11.49 -14.89 5.85
CA TRP A 125 -11.77 -16.15 6.55
C TRP A 125 -13.26 -16.53 6.52
N ASN A 126 -14.15 -15.57 6.75
CA ASN A 126 -15.60 -15.84 6.74
C ASN A 126 -16.13 -16.20 5.34
N GLN A 127 -15.49 -15.74 4.27
CA GLN A 127 -15.82 -16.11 2.89
C GLN A 127 -15.24 -17.48 2.48
N VAL A 128 -14.08 -17.87 3.02
CA VAL A 128 -13.46 -19.18 2.77
C VAL A 128 -14.16 -20.29 3.56
N SER A 129 -14.53 -20.04 4.82
CA SER A 129 -15.24 -21.01 5.68
C SER A 129 -16.65 -21.34 5.19
N ASN A 130 -17.32 -20.42 4.48
CA ASN A 130 -18.64 -20.67 3.90
C ASN A 130 -18.61 -21.46 2.59
N LYS A 131 -17.45 -21.60 1.92
CA LYS A 131 -17.30 -22.42 0.71
C LYS A 131 -16.99 -23.89 0.96
N GLN A 132 -16.74 -24.29 2.21
CA GLN A 132 -16.47 -25.69 2.58
C GLN A 132 -17.70 -26.40 3.19
N LYS A 133 -18.86 -25.75 3.24
CA LYS A 133 -20.11 -26.30 3.79
C LYS A 133 -21.24 -26.46 2.75
N GLN A 134 -20.92 -26.44 1.45
CA GLN A 134 -21.87 -26.73 0.37
C GLN A 134 -21.36 -27.84 -0.53
#